data_AF-A0A679I4Z8-F1
#
_entry.id   AF-A0A679I4Z8-F1
#
_cell.length_a   1.000
_cell.length_b   1.000
_cell.length_c   1.000
_cell.angle_alpha   90.00
_cell.angle_beta   90.00
_cell.angle_gamma   90.00
#
_symmetry.space_group_name_H-M   'P 1'
#
loop_
_entity.id
_entity.type
_entity.pdbx_description
1 polymer ?
#
loop_
_entity_poly.entity_id
_entity_poly.type
_entity_poly.pdbx_seq_one_letter_code
_entity_poly.pdbx_strand_id
1 'polypeptide(L)'
;MKESDLDWLVRNRSAIQELLLELWKEFPDTPALDSQPRAILQLLVGAAFSLWRGASLAGTARDWQENASHSKKFLYMVVKDNAIGSSQERETGFWTVGYYLNNACLRLDMAYRMLDYSPPLRTSIADFLKLHTAATESPADPREPWELAHRAAYDLLNETRRRLTQS
;
A
#
# COMPACT_ATOMS: atom_id res chain seq x y z
N MET A 1 19.66 12.77 -0.49
CA MET A 1 19.36 11.33 -0.63
C MET A 1 20.68 10.59 -0.55
N LYS A 2 20.80 9.64 0.38
CA LYS A 2 22.00 8.82 0.59
C LYS A 2 21.95 7.59 -0.32
N GLU A 3 23.08 6.93 -0.53
CA GLU A 3 23.16 5.67 -1.30
C GLU A 3 22.23 4.59 -0.76
N SER A 4 22.15 4.43 0.57
CA SER A 4 21.22 3.51 1.23
C SER A 4 19.74 3.81 0.94
N ASP A 5 19.39 5.06 0.63
CA ASP A 5 18.03 5.43 0.22
C ASP A 5 17.76 4.97 -1.22
N LEU A 6 18.77 5.06 -2.09
CA LEU A 6 18.69 4.58 -3.48
C LEU A 6 18.59 3.06 -3.53
N ASP A 7 19.39 2.35 -2.73
CA ASP A 7 19.33 0.89 -2.61
C ASP A 7 17.94 0.42 -2.17
N TRP A 8 17.40 1.08 -1.15
CA TRP A 8 16.05 0.81 -0.68
C TRP A 8 15.02 1.06 -1.80
N LEU A 9 15.12 2.18 -2.51
CA LEU A 9 14.20 2.51 -3.60
C LEU A 9 14.25 1.49 -4.73
N VAL A 10 15.45 1.09 -5.16
CA VAL A 10 15.63 0.10 -6.25
C VAL A 10 15.04 -1.24 -5.83
N ARG A 11 15.45 -1.76 -4.67
CA ARG A 11 14.97 -3.05 -4.15
C ARG A 11 13.45 -3.10 -4.06
N ASN A 12 12.84 -2.08 -3.45
CA ASN A 12 11.41 -2.10 -3.18
C ASN A 12 10.57 -1.76 -4.42
N ARG A 13 11.12 -1.00 -5.38
CA ARG A 13 10.49 -0.85 -6.70
C ARG A 13 10.47 -2.17 -7.48
N SER A 14 11.55 -2.95 -7.45
CA SER A 14 11.54 -4.28 -8.07
C SER A 14 10.50 -5.19 -7.39
N ALA A 15 10.51 -5.24 -6.06
CA ALA A 15 9.59 -6.09 -5.29
C ALA A 15 8.10 -5.76 -5.54
N ILE A 16 7.74 -4.48 -5.70
CA ILE A 16 6.35 -4.12 -6.00
C ILE A 16 5.97 -4.36 -7.47
N GLN A 17 6.91 -4.23 -8.41
CA GLN A 17 6.67 -4.58 -9.81
C GLN A 17 6.43 -6.08 -9.96
N GLU A 18 7.15 -6.91 -9.22
CA GLU A 18 6.92 -8.36 -9.16
C GLU A 18 5.51 -8.67 -8.62
N LEU A 19 5.09 -8.04 -7.51
CA LEU A 19 3.73 -8.23 -6.97
C LEU A 19 2.65 -7.80 -7.97
N LEU A 20 2.84 -6.66 -8.65
CA LEU A 20 1.91 -6.18 -9.66
C LEU A 20 1.79 -7.15 -10.84
N LEU A 21 2.91 -7.72 -11.29
CA LEU A 21 2.93 -8.74 -12.34
C LEU A 21 2.21 -10.02 -11.88
N GLU A 22 2.44 -10.46 -10.65
CA GLU A 22 1.76 -11.62 -10.09
C GLU A 22 0.25 -11.39 -9.98
N LEU A 23 -0.19 -10.22 -9.51
CA LEU A 23 -1.61 -9.85 -9.50
C LEU A 23 -2.20 -9.83 -10.90
N TRP A 24 -1.51 -9.24 -11.88
CA TRP A 24 -1.97 -9.20 -13.27
C TRP A 24 -2.25 -10.59 -13.84
N LYS A 25 -1.40 -11.59 -13.55
CA LYS A 25 -1.60 -12.98 -13.98
C LYS A 25 -2.85 -13.63 -13.39
N GLU A 26 -3.33 -13.17 -12.23
CA GLU A 26 -4.53 -13.71 -11.58
C GLU A 26 -5.84 -13.11 -12.11
N PHE A 27 -5.79 -12.01 -12.87
CA PHE A 27 -6.99 -11.43 -13.44
C PHE A 27 -7.42 -12.18 -14.71
N PRO A 28 -8.63 -12.72 -14.75
CA PRO A 28 -9.14 -13.34 -15.96
C PRO A 28 -9.48 -12.25 -17.00
N ASP A 29 -9.25 -12.55 -18.28
CA ASP A 29 -9.59 -11.67 -19.41
C ASP A 29 -11.08 -11.30 -19.45
N THR A 30 -11.93 -12.13 -18.85
CA THR A 30 -13.37 -11.90 -18.73
C THR A 30 -13.81 -11.80 -17.26
N PRO A 31 -14.41 -10.67 -16.84
CA PRO A 31 -14.98 -10.54 -15.51
C PRO A 31 -16.28 -11.35 -15.43
N ALA A 32 -16.21 -12.55 -14.83
CA ALA A 32 -17.36 -13.20 -14.22
C ALA A 32 -17.75 -12.44 -12.95
N LEU A 33 -19.06 -12.23 -12.78
CA LEU A 33 -19.65 -11.60 -11.62
C LEU A 33 -19.39 -12.42 -10.34
N ASP A 34 -18.95 -11.71 -9.31
CA ASP A 34 -19.28 -11.96 -7.91
C ASP A 34 -18.75 -13.24 -7.23
N SER A 35 -17.46 -13.54 -7.36
CA SER A 35 -16.78 -14.41 -6.40
C SER A 35 -15.97 -13.61 -5.37
N GLN A 36 -16.08 -14.00 -4.09
CA GLN A 36 -15.32 -13.41 -2.97
C GLN A 36 -13.80 -13.36 -3.24
N PRO A 37 -13.16 -14.40 -3.83
CA PRO A 37 -11.75 -14.31 -4.24
C PRO A 37 -11.44 -13.18 -5.23
N ARG A 38 -12.33 -12.89 -6.19
CA ARG A 38 -12.14 -11.78 -7.14
C ARG A 38 -12.22 -10.41 -6.47
N ALA A 39 -13.14 -10.26 -5.51
CA ALA A 39 -13.23 -9.04 -4.72
C ALA A 39 -11.95 -8.80 -3.89
N ILE A 40 -11.34 -9.87 -3.37
CA ILE A 40 -10.04 -9.81 -2.69
C ILE A 40 -8.93 -9.39 -3.67
N LEU A 41 -8.88 -9.97 -4.88
CA LEU A 41 -7.90 -9.54 -5.89
C LEU A 41 -8.03 -8.04 -6.22
N GLN A 42 -9.25 -7.50 -6.32
CA GLN A 42 -9.47 -6.06 -6.52
C GLN A 42 -8.93 -5.20 -5.38
N LEU A 43 -9.11 -5.65 -4.12
CA LEU A 43 -8.52 -4.99 -2.95
C LEU A 43 -6.99 -5.04 -3.01
N LEU A 44 -6.41 -6.17 -3.40
CA LEU A 44 -4.96 -6.33 -3.53
C LEU A 44 -4.38 -5.45 -4.65
N VAL A 45 -5.09 -5.26 -5.78
CA VAL A 45 -4.68 -4.29 -6.82
C VAL A 45 -4.61 -2.88 -6.25
N GLY A 46 -5.64 -2.45 -5.53
CA GLY A 46 -5.64 -1.12 -4.92
C GLY A 46 -4.55 -0.95 -3.86
N ALA A 47 -4.24 -2.01 -3.10
CA ALA A 47 -3.15 -2.02 -2.14
C ALA A 47 -1.79 -1.92 -2.85
N ALA A 48 -1.55 -2.76 -3.87
CA ALA A 48 -0.32 -2.77 -4.64
C ALA A 48 -0.08 -1.44 -5.38
N PHE A 49 -1.12 -0.85 -5.97
CA PHE A 49 -1.04 0.50 -6.54
C PHE A 49 -0.60 1.53 -5.50
N SER A 50 -1.23 1.51 -4.32
CA SER A 50 -0.89 2.45 -3.25
C SER A 50 0.54 2.24 -2.75
N LEU A 51 1.00 1.00 -2.61
CA LEU A 51 2.39 0.70 -2.27
C LEU A 51 3.37 1.16 -3.34
N TRP A 52 3.07 0.97 -4.63
CA TRP A 52 3.92 1.45 -5.72
C TRP A 52 4.08 2.97 -5.70
N ARG A 53 2.98 3.70 -5.46
CA ARG A 53 3.00 5.16 -5.26
C ARG A 53 3.78 5.55 -4.01
N GLY A 54 3.56 4.85 -2.90
CA GLY A 54 4.25 5.06 -1.62
C GLY A 54 5.77 4.89 -1.73
N ALA A 55 6.26 3.80 -2.33
CA ALA A 55 7.69 3.56 -2.56
C ALA A 55 8.31 4.64 -3.44
N SER A 56 7.56 5.16 -4.42
CA SER A 56 8.03 6.23 -5.30
C SER A 56 8.23 7.57 -4.59
N LEU A 57 7.64 7.74 -3.39
CA LEU A 57 7.64 8.97 -2.61
C LEU A 57 8.41 8.84 -1.27
N ALA A 58 8.80 7.62 -0.85
CA ALA A 58 9.38 7.29 0.47
C ALA A 58 10.81 7.81 0.74
N GLY A 59 11.33 8.75 -0.07
CA GLY A 59 12.61 9.42 0.15
C GLY A 59 12.58 10.55 1.19
N THR A 60 11.41 10.84 1.77
CA THR A 60 11.23 11.90 2.79
C THR A 60 10.80 11.26 4.10
N ALA A 61 11.57 11.49 5.17
CA ALA A 61 11.17 11.11 6.52
C ALA A 61 9.87 11.84 6.88
N ARG A 62 8.99 11.22 7.68
CA ARG A 62 7.74 11.87 8.09
C ARG A 62 8.02 12.88 9.21
N ASP A 63 7.39 14.04 9.13
CA ASP A 63 7.30 15.02 10.20
C ASP A 63 5.84 15.47 10.30
N TRP A 64 5.30 15.57 11.52
CA TRP A 64 3.89 15.87 11.74
C TRP A 64 3.51 17.31 11.39
N GLN A 65 4.40 18.27 11.61
CA GLN A 65 4.17 19.67 11.22
C GLN A 65 4.19 19.81 9.70
N GLU A 66 5.16 19.15 9.05
CA GLU A 66 5.22 19.07 7.59
C GLU A 66 4.01 18.36 7.00
N ASN A 67 3.49 17.32 7.67
CA ASN A 67 2.29 16.62 7.23
C ASN A 67 1.08 17.55 7.14
N ALA A 68 0.81 18.36 8.17
CA ALA A 68 -0.30 19.33 8.16
C ALA A 68 -0.09 20.43 7.10
N SER A 69 1.13 20.94 6.98
CA SER A 69 1.49 21.93 5.95
C SER A 69 1.28 21.38 4.54
N HIS A 70 1.76 20.17 4.27
CA HIS A 70 1.63 19.48 2.99
C HIS A 70 0.19 19.10 2.67
N SER A 71 -0.62 18.75 3.68
CA SER A 71 -2.06 18.54 3.52
C SER A 71 -2.75 19.80 3.00
N LYS A 72 -2.45 20.96 3.62
CA LYS A 72 -3.01 22.25 3.21
C LYS A 72 -2.55 22.65 1.81
N LYS A 73 -1.26 22.41 1.49
CA LYS A 73 -0.70 22.64 0.15
C LYS A 73 -1.36 21.76 -0.90
N PHE A 74 -1.57 20.49 -0.61
CA PHE A 74 -2.30 19.56 -1.48
C PHE A 74 -3.72 20.06 -1.77
N LEU A 75 -4.48 20.43 -0.72
CA LEU A 75 -5.82 20.99 -0.89
C LEU A 75 -5.82 22.25 -1.75
N TYR A 76 -4.87 23.15 -1.53
CA TYR A 76 -4.72 24.35 -2.36
C TYR A 76 -4.52 24.00 -3.84
N MET A 77 -3.62 23.05 -4.14
CA MET A 77 -3.37 22.58 -5.51
C MET A 77 -4.62 21.97 -6.14
N VAL A 78 -5.36 21.13 -5.40
CA VAL A 78 -6.63 20.55 -5.87
C VAL A 78 -7.65 21.64 -6.18
N VAL A 79 -7.84 22.61 -5.28
CA VAL A 79 -8.82 23.69 -5.48
C VAL A 79 -8.42 24.58 -6.66
N LYS A 80 -7.13 24.88 -6.82
CA LYS A 80 -6.63 25.77 -7.87
C LYS A 80 -6.62 25.11 -9.24
N ASP A 81 -6.10 23.89 -9.32
CA ASP A 81 -5.73 23.24 -10.59
C ASP A 81 -6.71 22.10 -10.98
N ASN A 82 -7.60 21.68 -10.06
CA ASN A 82 -8.55 20.56 -10.22
C ASN A 82 -7.90 19.23 -10.68
N ALA A 83 -6.59 19.10 -10.47
CA ALA A 83 -5.80 17.93 -10.83
C ALA A 83 -4.51 17.89 -10.00
N ILE A 84 -4.01 16.68 -9.75
CA ILE A 84 -2.72 16.44 -9.12
C ILE A 84 -1.94 15.45 -9.99
N GLY A 85 -0.75 15.87 -10.42
CA GLY A 85 0.24 15.03 -11.08
C GLY A 85 1.41 14.69 -10.18
N SER A 86 2.32 13.88 -10.74
CA SER A 86 3.49 13.32 -10.03
C SER A 86 4.41 14.37 -9.39
N SER A 87 4.60 15.53 -10.01
CA SER A 87 5.42 16.60 -9.44
C SER A 87 4.76 17.22 -8.20
N GLN A 88 3.47 17.54 -8.29
CA GLN A 88 2.70 18.13 -7.18
C GLN A 88 2.64 17.17 -5.99
N GLU A 89 2.46 15.88 -6.21
CA GLU A 89 2.44 14.93 -5.09
C GLU A 89 3.83 14.61 -4.50
N ARG A 90 4.94 14.80 -5.26
CA ARG A 90 6.28 14.88 -4.64
C ARG A 90 6.41 16.11 -3.76
N GLU A 91 5.90 17.25 -4.21
CA GLU A 91 5.91 18.49 -3.42
C GLU A 91 5.07 18.40 -2.15
N THR A 92 4.06 17.52 -2.12
CA THR A 92 3.24 17.24 -0.94
C THR A 92 3.60 15.90 -0.28
N GLY A 93 4.84 15.42 -0.51
CA GLY A 93 5.32 14.07 -0.19
C GLY A 93 5.05 13.60 1.25
N PHE A 94 5.27 14.47 2.24
CA PHE A 94 5.03 14.16 3.66
C PHE A 94 3.60 13.68 3.94
N TRP A 95 2.60 14.27 3.28
CA TRP A 95 1.21 13.84 3.42
C TRP A 95 0.86 12.68 2.48
N THR A 96 1.26 12.76 1.20
CA THR A 96 0.84 11.78 0.19
C THR A 96 1.44 10.39 0.42
N VAL A 97 2.66 10.28 0.96
CA VAL A 97 3.21 8.99 1.41
C VAL A 97 2.33 8.38 2.52
N GLY A 98 1.92 9.22 3.47
CA GLY A 98 0.93 8.91 4.52
C GLY A 98 -0.34 8.32 3.94
N TYR A 99 -0.98 9.09 3.07
CA TYR A 99 -2.20 8.71 2.39
C TYR A 99 -2.08 7.34 1.71
N TYR A 100 -1.05 7.13 0.88
CA TYR A 100 -0.91 5.87 0.14
C TYR A 100 -0.64 4.67 1.03
N LEU A 101 0.21 4.79 2.06
CA LEU A 101 0.42 3.67 2.99
C LEU A 101 -0.88 3.33 3.73
N ASN A 102 -1.60 4.32 4.24
CA ASN A 102 -2.87 4.09 4.94
C ASN A 102 -3.91 3.46 4.01
N ASN A 103 -3.96 3.90 2.75
CA ASN A 103 -4.84 3.38 1.72
C ASN A 103 -4.54 1.91 1.38
N ALA A 104 -3.25 1.52 1.39
CA ALA A 104 -2.84 0.13 1.31
C ALA A 104 -3.29 -0.64 2.56
N CYS A 105 -3.05 -0.09 3.76
CA CYS A 105 -3.46 -0.72 5.03
C CYS A 105 -4.94 -1.08 5.05
N LEU A 106 -5.81 -0.12 4.73
CA LEU A 106 -7.26 -0.30 4.76
C LEU A 106 -7.72 -1.41 3.80
N ARG A 107 -7.12 -1.49 2.60
CA ARG A 107 -7.45 -2.55 1.63
C ARG A 107 -6.97 -3.92 2.07
N LEU A 108 -5.78 -3.99 2.66
CA LEU A 108 -5.25 -5.25 3.19
C LEU A 108 -6.08 -5.76 4.38
N ASP A 109 -6.54 -4.87 5.27
CA ASP A 109 -7.47 -5.23 6.35
C ASP A 109 -8.80 -5.76 5.81
N MET A 110 -9.38 -5.08 4.81
CA MET A 110 -10.61 -5.53 4.16
C MET A 110 -10.42 -6.91 3.50
N ALA A 111 -9.33 -7.09 2.74
CA ALA A 111 -9.00 -8.36 2.09
C ALA A 111 -8.83 -9.50 3.10
N TYR A 112 -8.12 -9.22 4.20
CA TYR A 112 -7.94 -10.15 5.31
C TYR A 112 -9.28 -10.57 5.92
N ARG A 113 -10.16 -9.61 6.25
CA ARG A 113 -11.49 -9.91 6.80
C ARG A 113 -12.35 -10.72 5.82
N MET A 114 -12.25 -10.44 4.53
CA MET A 114 -12.97 -11.19 3.50
C MET A 114 -12.46 -12.62 3.34
N LEU A 115 -11.27 -12.96 3.81
CA LEU A 115 -10.78 -14.34 3.79
C LEU A 115 -11.24 -15.15 5.02
N ASP A 116 -12.03 -14.61 5.95
CA ASP A 116 -12.56 -15.35 7.11
C ASP A 116 -11.48 -16.20 7.82
N TYR A 117 -10.33 -15.59 8.11
CA TYR A 117 -9.13 -16.33 8.50
C TYR A 117 -9.22 -17.03 9.87
N SER A 118 -8.90 -18.32 9.85
CA SER A 118 -8.40 -19.12 10.98
C SER A 118 -6.87 -18.85 11.18
N PRO A 119 -6.25 -19.15 12.34
CA PRO A 119 -5.10 -18.41 12.92
C PRO A 119 -3.68 -18.38 12.32
N PRO A 120 -3.22 -19.14 11.30
CA PRO A 120 -1.78 -19.10 11.00
C PRO A 120 -1.28 -17.84 10.25
N LEU A 121 -2.15 -17.07 9.58
CA LEU A 121 -1.74 -15.82 8.90
C LEU A 121 -1.66 -14.58 9.80
N ARG A 122 -1.83 -14.75 11.13
CA ARG A 122 -1.97 -13.64 12.07
C ARG A 122 -0.70 -12.80 12.25
N THR A 123 0.51 -13.33 12.10
CA THR A 123 1.69 -12.59 12.60
C THR A 123 2.05 -11.38 11.74
N SER A 124 2.29 -11.55 10.43
CA SER A 124 2.65 -10.43 9.54
C SER A 124 1.53 -9.37 9.44
N ILE A 125 0.28 -9.82 9.33
CA ILE A 125 -0.88 -8.94 9.22
C ILE A 125 -1.24 -8.30 10.57
N ALA A 126 -1.17 -9.01 11.69
CA ALA A 126 -1.45 -8.40 13.00
C ALA A 126 -0.32 -7.47 13.44
N ASP A 127 0.94 -7.79 13.16
CA ASP A 127 2.06 -6.88 13.42
C ASP A 127 1.90 -5.61 12.58
N PHE A 128 1.46 -5.74 11.33
CA PHE A 128 1.11 -4.63 10.46
C PHE A 128 -0.07 -3.78 10.98
N LEU A 129 -1.19 -4.41 11.37
CA LEU A 129 -2.36 -3.71 11.91
C LEU A 129 -2.07 -3.04 13.27
N LYS A 130 -1.24 -3.66 14.12
CA LYS A 130 -0.77 -3.08 15.39
C LYS A 130 0.15 -1.89 15.16
N LEU A 131 1.08 -1.99 14.21
CA LEU A 131 1.95 -0.86 13.86
C LEU A 131 1.11 0.33 13.36
N HIS A 132 0.07 0.06 12.57
CA HIS A 132 -0.77 1.12 12.02
C HIS A 132 -1.63 1.84 13.08
N THR A 133 -2.11 1.12 14.09
CA THR A 133 -2.86 1.72 15.22
C THR A 133 -1.96 2.44 16.22
N ALA A 134 -0.68 2.05 16.35
CA ALA A 134 0.30 2.70 17.22
C ALA A 134 1.02 3.90 16.54
N ALA A 135 1.14 3.91 15.21
CA ALA A 135 1.92 4.91 14.46
C ALA A 135 1.24 6.29 14.33
N THR A 136 0.10 6.53 14.97
CA THR A 136 -0.52 7.86 15.02
C THR A 136 0.29 8.87 15.85
N GLU A 137 1.34 8.45 16.57
CA GLU A 137 2.05 9.32 17.52
C GLU A 137 3.55 9.53 17.20
N SER A 138 4.15 8.85 16.21
CA SER A 138 5.58 8.96 15.92
C SER A 138 5.89 9.30 14.45
N PRO A 139 6.88 10.18 14.17
CA PRO A 139 7.47 10.32 12.83
C PRO A 139 8.23 9.05 12.45
N ALA A 140 7.48 7.98 12.16
CA ALA A 140 8.04 6.69 11.80
C ALA A 140 8.55 6.73 10.34
N ASP A 141 9.71 6.14 10.12
CA ASP A 141 10.26 5.90 8.80
C ASP A 141 9.21 5.14 7.95
N PRO A 142 8.75 5.69 6.81
CA PRO A 142 7.74 5.03 5.97
C PRO A 142 8.19 3.70 5.38
N ARG A 143 9.49 3.37 5.46
CA ARG A 143 10.07 2.14 4.90
C ARG A 143 9.55 0.87 5.58
N GLU A 144 9.57 0.83 6.91
CA GLU A 144 9.15 -0.35 7.66
C GLU A 144 7.65 -0.67 7.46
N PRO A 145 6.72 0.31 7.58
CA PRO A 145 5.31 0.07 7.28
C PRO A 145 5.09 -0.37 5.82
N TRP A 146 5.87 0.15 4.88
CA TRP A 146 5.81 -0.26 3.47
C TRP A 146 6.20 -1.73 3.31
N GLU A 147 7.33 -2.15 3.90
CA GLU A 147 7.84 -3.52 3.80
C GLU A 147 6.89 -4.53 4.46
N LEU A 148 6.28 -4.17 5.59
CA LEU A 148 5.25 -4.98 6.24
C LEU A 148 3.99 -5.12 5.37
N ALA A 149 3.51 -4.01 4.79
CA ALA A 149 2.35 -4.02 3.90
C ALA A 149 2.59 -4.86 2.64
N HIS A 150 3.79 -4.77 2.07
CA HIS A 150 4.19 -5.54 0.88
C HIS A 150 4.17 -7.05 1.17
N ARG A 151 4.76 -7.48 2.28
CA ARG A 151 4.69 -8.89 2.72
C ARG A 151 3.26 -9.37 2.93
N ALA A 152 2.44 -8.58 3.64
CA ALA A 152 1.04 -8.88 3.86
C ALA A 152 0.25 -9.03 2.54
N ALA A 153 0.52 -8.18 1.55
CA ALA A 153 -0.11 -8.28 0.23
C ALA A 153 0.23 -9.58 -0.50
N TYR A 154 1.49 -10.03 -0.42
CA TYR A 154 1.92 -11.32 -0.97
C TYR A 154 1.26 -12.51 -0.25
N ASP A 155 1.22 -12.48 1.08
CA ASP A 155 0.59 -13.54 1.88
C ASP A 155 -0.90 -13.70 1.52
N LEU A 156 -1.61 -12.57 1.41
CA LEU A 156 -3.02 -12.54 1.01
C LEU A 156 -3.24 -13.01 -0.43
N LEU A 157 -2.34 -12.65 -1.36
CA LEU A 157 -2.39 -13.14 -2.74
C LEU A 157 -2.27 -14.67 -2.80
N ASN A 158 -1.29 -15.22 -2.09
CA ASN A 158 -1.06 -16.67 -2.06
C ASN A 158 -2.24 -17.44 -1.47
N GLU A 159 -2.86 -16.93 -0.40
CA GLU A 159 -4.08 -17.54 0.12
C GLU A 159 -5.26 -17.42 -0.87
N THR A 160 -5.41 -16.27 -1.52
CA THR A 160 -6.48 -16.06 -2.50
C THR A 160 -6.37 -17.06 -3.65
N ARG A 161 -5.14 -17.29 -4.16
CA ARG A 161 -4.83 -18.34 -5.13
C ARG A 161 -5.25 -19.72 -4.65
N ARG A 162 -4.89 -20.09 -3.42
CA ARG A 162 -5.24 -21.38 -2.81
C ARG A 162 -6.76 -21.62 -2.81
N ARG A 163 -7.56 -20.57 -2.62
CA ARG A 163 -9.04 -20.67 -2.64
C ARG A 163 -9.61 -20.73 -4.04
N LEU A 164 -9.05 -19.97 -4.98
CA LEU A 164 -9.44 -20.03 -6.40
C LEU A 164 -9.24 -21.43 -6.99
N THR A 165 -8.22 -22.18 -6.54
CA THR A 165 -8.01 -23.57 -7.00
C THR A 165 -8.93 -24.59 -6.34
N GLN A 166 -9.65 -24.22 -5.27
CA GLN A 166 -10.56 -25.11 -4.52
C GLN A 166 -12.04 -24.93 -4.89
N SER A 167 -12.38 -23.82 -5.57
CA SER A 167 -13.72 -23.49 -6.07
C SER A 167 -13.92 -23.96 -7.50
#